data_AF-A0A4R2HG66-F1
#
_entry.id   AF-A0A4R2HG66-F1
#
_cell.length_a   1.000
_cell.length_b   1.000
_cell.length_c   1.000
_cell.angle_alpha   90.00
_cell.angle_beta   90.00
_cell.angle_gamma   90.00
#
_symmetry.space_group_name_H-M   'P 1'
#
loop_
_entity.id
_entity.type
_entity.pdbx_description
1 polymer ?
#
loop_
_entity_poly.entity_id
_entity_poly.type
_entity_poly.pdbx_seq_one_letter_code
_entity_poly.pdbx_strand_id
1 'polypeptide(L)'
;MSEIVITTLAERPEVTGWLGDFWNVWPQFMLQDLVADALIGQVAQEFADQCLIATEDGELVAHSRSIPFAFPLEDRTELPSRGWDQVLQWGFEDLRFERETNVSSALEIVIKPTHLGRGLSYRMLQAMRDAVKAKGHTTLYAPVRPNGKTDARMPMTQYVEQVREDGLPTDPWLRVHVKAGGKILKVATTSMLIAGSLAEWRTWTGLPFDRTGEVIVPKALVPVLADVDHDRAIYAEPNVWIQHDL
;
A
#
# COMPACT_ATOMS: atom_id res chain seq x y z
N MET A 1 -8.57 -19.72 -22.33
CA MET A 1 -8.54 -18.63 -21.34
C MET A 1 -7.98 -17.44 -22.07
N SER A 2 -8.69 -16.32 -22.01
CA SER A 2 -8.24 -15.07 -22.61
C SER A 2 -6.92 -14.63 -21.97
N GLU A 3 -6.09 -13.96 -22.76
CA GLU A 3 -4.76 -13.55 -22.31
C GLU A 3 -4.87 -12.31 -21.42
N ILE A 4 -4.20 -12.36 -20.26
CA ILE A 4 -4.02 -11.17 -19.43
C ILE A 4 -2.85 -10.37 -19.98
N VAL A 5 -3.15 -9.14 -20.40
CA VAL A 5 -2.16 -8.16 -20.88
C VAL A 5 -1.89 -7.15 -19.77
N ILE A 6 -0.62 -6.91 -19.45
CA ILE A 6 -0.19 -5.93 -18.45
C ILE A 6 0.58 -4.83 -19.17
N THR A 7 0.18 -3.58 -18.98
CA THR A 7 0.83 -2.40 -19.59
C THR A 7 0.96 -1.29 -18.56
N THR A 8 1.87 -0.35 -18.80
CA THR A 8 1.92 0.91 -18.06
C THR A 8 0.74 1.80 -18.45
N LEU A 9 0.41 2.77 -17.60
CA LEU A 9 -0.54 3.82 -17.95
C LEU A 9 0.01 4.75 -19.03
N ALA A 10 1.33 4.95 -19.08
CA ALA A 10 1.97 5.73 -20.14
C ALA A 10 1.71 5.14 -21.54
N GLU A 11 1.62 3.81 -21.66
CA GLU A 11 1.27 3.13 -22.91
C GLU A 11 -0.23 3.15 -23.22
N ARG A 12 -1.08 3.43 -22.23
CA ARG A 12 -2.55 3.40 -22.31
C ARG A 12 -3.18 4.60 -21.59
N PRO A 13 -2.86 5.85 -21.98
CA PRO A 13 -3.29 7.04 -21.26
C PRO A 13 -4.82 7.23 -21.24
N GLU A 14 -5.52 6.65 -22.21
CA GLU A 14 -6.98 6.72 -22.32
C GLU A 14 -7.72 6.03 -21.16
N VAL A 15 -7.02 5.23 -20.35
CA VAL A 15 -7.59 4.50 -19.21
C VAL A 15 -7.12 5.02 -17.84
N THR A 16 -6.50 6.20 -17.78
CA THR A 16 -5.98 6.78 -16.52
C THR A 16 -7.04 6.85 -15.41
N GLY A 17 -8.32 7.07 -15.76
CA GLY A 17 -9.44 7.08 -14.82
C GLY A 17 -9.76 5.72 -14.18
N TRP A 18 -9.10 4.63 -14.58
CA TRP A 18 -9.39 3.27 -14.12
C TRP A 18 -8.72 2.89 -12.79
N LEU A 19 -7.91 3.76 -12.19
CA LEU A 19 -7.22 3.49 -10.92
C LEU A 19 -8.03 3.87 -9.66
N GLY A 20 -9.35 3.78 -9.70
CA GLY A 20 -10.20 3.96 -8.52
C GLY A 20 -10.39 2.66 -7.74
N ASP A 21 -10.94 2.74 -6.52
CA ASP A 21 -11.42 1.56 -5.79
C ASP A 21 -12.77 1.05 -6.36
N PHE A 22 -12.78 0.68 -7.64
CA PHE A 22 -13.98 0.24 -8.36
C PHE A 22 -14.56 -1.08 -7.83
N TRP A 23 -13.78 -1.83 -7.07
CA TRP A 23 -14.14 -3.15 -6.57
C TRP A 23 -14.42 -3.16 -5.06
N ASN A 24 -14.43 -1.99 -4.40
CA ASN A 24 -14.63 -1.84 -2.96
C ASN A 24 -13.73 -2.79 -2.14
N VAL A 25 -12.45 -2.91 -2.54
CA VAL A 25 -11.52 -3.82 -1.87
C VAL A 25 -11.06 -3.27 -0.53
N TRP A 26 -11.12 -1.95 -0.35
CA TRP A 26 -10.70 -1.28 0.87
C TRP A 26 -11.85 -1.14 1.86
N PRO A 27 -11.60 -1.35 3.18
CA PRO A 27 -12.55 -0.94 4.21
C PRO A 27 -12.81 0.58 4.12
N GLN A 28 -14.04 1.02 4.35
CA GLN A 28 -14.41 2.43 4.21
C GLN A 28 -13.51 3.38 5.02
N PHE A 29 -13.15 3.03 6.26
CA PHE A 29 -12.27 3.85 7.09
C PHE A 29 -10.86 4.02 6.49
N MET A 30 -10.37 3.06 5.69
CA MET A 30 -9.06 3.18 5.01
C MET A 30 -9.07 4.24 3.91
N LEU A 31 -10.24 4.60 3.39
CA LEU A 31 -10.40 5.64 2.37
C LEU A 31 -10.40 7.06 2.97
N GLN A 32 -10.21 7.20 4.29
CA GLN A 32 -10.28 8.47 5.02
C GLN A 32 -8.89 8.96 5.45
N ASP A 33 -7.83 8.37 4.89
CA ASP A 33 -6.47 8.84 5.07
C ASP A 33 -6.28 10.17 4.31
N LEU A 34 -5.92 11.23 5.03
CA LEU A 34 -5.81 12.58 4.45
C LEU A 34 -4.64 12.72 3.47
N VAL A 35 -3.57 11.93 3.64
CA VAL A 35 -2.42 11.96 2.74
C VAL A 35 -2.79 11.25 1.44
N ALA A 36 -3.46 10.10 1.55
CA ALA A 36 -4.00 9.42 0.39
C ALA A 36 -5.00 10.32 -0.37
N ASP A 37 -5.98 10.91 0.30
CA ASP A 37 -6.99 11.79 -0.30
C ASP A 37 -6.36 12.94 -1.11
N ALA A 38 -5.32 13.57 -0.56
CA ALA A 38 -4.65 14.68 -1.22
C ALA A 38 -3.78 14.25 -2.42
N LEU A 39 -3.12 13.10 -2.37
CA LEU A 39 -1.98 12.80 -3.25
C LEU A 39 -2.18 11.58 -4.16
N ILE A 40 -2.95 10.57 -3.77
CA ILE A 40 -2.97 9.28 -4.48
C ILE A 40 -3.52 9.38 -5.90
N GLY A 41 -4.48 10.28 -6.12
CA GLY A 41 -5.08 10.52 -7.44
C GLY A 41 -4.11 11.12 -8.46
N GLN A 42 -3.08 11.83 -7.98
CA GLN A 42 -2.08 12.48 -8.83
C GLN A 42 -1.01 11.49 -9.31
N VAL A 43 -0.76 10.39 -8.58
CA VAL A 43 0.31 9.42 -8.89
C VAL A 43 0.17 8.85 -10.31
N ALA A 44 -1.05 8.52 -10.71
CA ALA A 44 -1.34 7.95 -12.03
C ALA A 44 -1.03 8.93 -13.19
N GLN A 45 -1.07 10.23 -12.92
CA GLN A 45 -0.82 11.28 -13.90
C GLN A 45 0.67 11.63 -13.96
N GLU A 46 1.29 11.83 -12.80
CA GLU A 46 2.69 12.27 -12.71
C GLU A 46 3.70 11.12 -12.94
N PHE A 47 3.30 9.88 -12.64
CA PHE A 47 4.18 8.70 -12.67
C PHE A 47 3.55 7.55 -13.47
N ALA A 48 2.93 7.88 -14.60
CA ALA A 48 2.22 6.94 -15.47
C ALA A 48 3.13 5.81 -16.02
N ASP A 49 4.44 6.04 -16.10
CA ASP A 49 5.47 5.10 -16.57
C ASP A 49 5.73 3.93 -15.62
N GLN A 50 5.31 4.05 -14.36
CA GLN A 50 5.45 3.02 -13.32
C GLN A 50 4.12 2.70 -12.61
N CYS A 51 3.01 3.17 -13.17
CA CYS A 51 1.66 2.73 -12.84
C CYS A 51 1.19 1.73 -13.88
N LEU A 52 0.60 0.61 -13.45
CA LEU A 52 0.26 -0.50 -14.34
C LEU A 52 -1.22 -0.83 -14.27
N ILE A 53 -1.72 -1.36 -15.38
CA ILE A 53 -3.04 -1.97 -15.50
C ILE A 53 -2.87 -3.39 -16.05
N ALA A 54 -3.77 -4.28 -15.66
CA ALA A 54 -3.95 -5.57 -16.30
C ALA A 54 -5.35 -5.66 -16.87
N THR A 55 -5.46 -6.12 -18.12
CA THR A 55 -6.75 -6.38 -18.77
C THR A 55 -6.89 -7.83 -19.22
N GLU A 56 -8.12 -8.36 -19.16
CA GLU A 56 -8.53 -9.64 -19.76
C GLU A 56 -9.75 -9.31 -20.66
N ASP A 57 -9.67 -9.60 -21.96
CA ASP A 57 -10.72 -9.23 -22.95
C ASP A 57 -11.10 -7.74 -22.97
N GLY A 58 -10.13 -6.86 -22.69
CA GLY A 58 -10.35 -5.41 -22.63
C GLY A 58 -10.99 -4.91 -21.34
N GLU A 59 -11.36 -5.81 -20.42
CA GLU A 59 -11.81 -5.46 -19.08
C GLU A 59 -10.63 -5.29 -18.13
N LEU A 60 -10.64 -4.23 -17.29
CA LEU A 60 -9.68 -4.09 -16.20
C LEU A 60 -9.86 -5.19 -15.16
N VAL A 61 -8.77 -5.89 -14.82
CA VAL A 61 -8.76 -6.98 -13.85
C VAL A 61 -7.75 -6.80 -12.72
N ALA A 62 -6.75 -5.92 -12.90
CA ALA A 62 -5.89 -5.44 -11.83
C ALA A 62 -5.31 -4.06 -12.17
N HIS A 63 -4.88 -3.32 -11.16
CA HIS A 63 -4.06 -2.12 -11.34
C HIS A 63 -3.04 -2.00 -10.20
N SER A 64 -2.04 -1.15 -10.39
CA SER A 64 -1.04 -0.87 -9.37
C SER A 64 -0.43 0.51 -9.53
N ARG A 65 0.01 1.09 -8.41
CA ARG A 65 0.73 2.36 -8.38
C ARG A 65 2.08 2.18 -7.72
N SER A 66 3.08 2.89 -8.25
CA SER A 66 4.35 3.12 -7.59
C SER A 66 4.78 4.56 -7.77
N ILE A 67 5.65 5.04 -6.88
CA ILE A 67 6.11 6.43 -6.84
C ILE A 67 7.65 6.46 -6.75
N PRO A 68 8.33 7.27 -7.57
CA PRO A 68 9.77 7.44 -7.48
C PRO A 68 10.11 8.38 -6.31
N PHE A 69 11.24 8.16 -5.66
CA PHE A 69 11.77 9.06 -4.64
C PHE A 69 13.29 8.95 -4.53
N ALA A 70 13.92 9.98 -3.97
CA ALA A 70 15.35 10.04 -3.73
C ALA A 70 15.68 9.46 -2.34
N PHE A 71 16.47 8.38 -2.33
CA PHE A 71 16.90 7.71 -1.09
C PHE A 71 18.10 6.76 -1.35
N PRO A 72 19.10 6.72 -0.45
CA PRO A 72 19.27 7.56 0.74
C PRO A 72 19.74 8.98 0.39
N LEU A 73 19.45 9.94 1.28
CA LEU A 73 19.96 11.32 1.25
C LEU A 73 20.55 11.70 2.61
N GLU A 74 21.20 12.86 2.70
CA GLU A 74 21.72 13.40 3.97
C GLU A 74 20.60 13.59 5.02
N ASP A 75 19.42 14.03 4.58
CA ASP A 75 18.23 14.25 5.41
C ASP A 75 17.24 13.06 5.41
N ARG A 76 17.53 12.01 4.62
CA ARG A 76 16.75 10.77 4.52
C ARG A 76 17.66 9.55 4.60
N THR A 77 18.18 9.28 5.79
CA THR A 77 19.15 8.19 6.02
C THR A 77 18.51 6.83 6.28
N GLU A 78 17.20 6.79 6.57
CA GLU A 78 16.46 5.55 6.78
C GLU A 78 15.04 5.61 6.20
N LEU A 79 14.45 4.45 5.92
CA LEU A 79 13.03 4.36 5.55
C LEU A 79 12.16 4.83 6.73
N PRO A 80 11.09 5.60 6.47
CA PRO A 80 10.36 6.27 7.54
C PRO A 80 9.46 5.32 8.33
N SER A 81 9.29 5.59 9.63
CA SER A 81 8.27 4.92 10.46
C SER A 81 6.84 5.25 10.01
N ARG A 82 6.66 6.42 9.39
CA ARG A 82 5.41 6.86 8.73
C ARG A 82 5.21 6.27 7.33
N GLY A 83 6.01 5.28 6.94
CA GLY A 83 5.69 4.31 5.90
C GLY A 83 5.11 4.88 4.60
N TRP A 84 3.92 4.39 4.26
CA TRP A 84 3.16 4.67 3.04
C TRP A 84 2.87 6.17 2.88
N ASP A 85 2.37 6.83 3.92
CA ASP A 85 2.07 8.27 3.89
C ASP A 85 3.32 9.09 3.60
N GLN A 86 4.41 8.79 4.29
CA GLN A 86 5.62 9.59 4.18
C GLN A 86 6.36 9.35 2.87
N VAL A 87 6.34 8.13 2.32
CA VAL A 87 6.95 7.90 1.00
C VAL A 87 6.15 8.53 -0.13
N LEU A 88 4.82 8.60 0.00
CA LEU A 88 3.96 9.35 -0.91
C LEU A 88 4.28 10.85 -0.86
N GLN A 89 4.43 11.41 0.35
CA GLN A 89 4.87 12.79 0.54
C GLN A 89 6.26 13.04 -0.06
N TRP A 90 7.24 12.17 0.19
CA TRP A 90 8.59 12.32 -0.34
C TRP A 90 8.65 12.29 -1.86
N GLY A 91 7.91 11.39 -2.51
CA GLY A 91 7.90 11.34 -3.96
C GLY A 91 7.33 12.62 -4.61
N PHE A 92 6.28 13.20 -4.03
CA PHE A 92 5.75 14.49 -4.50
C PHE A 92 6.64 15.68 -4.11
N GLU A 93 7.29 15.64 -2.96
CA GLU A 93 8.31 16.63 -2.59
C GLU A 93 9.46 16.62 -3.61
N ASP A 94 9.99 15.44 -3.93
CA ASP A 94 11.09 15.29 -4.88
C ASP A 94 10.69 15.73 -6.29
N LEU A 95 9.47 15.40 -6.72
CA LEU A 95 8.91 15.93 -7.97
C LEU A 95 8.85 17.47 -7.94
N ARG A 96 8.33 18.05 -6.85
CA ARG A 96 8.15 19.50 -6.71
C ARG A 96 9.47 20.27 -6.73
N PHE A 97 10.53 19.67 -6.20
CA PHE A 97 11.86 20.27 -6.14
C PHE A 97 12.82 19.73 -7.21
N GLU A 98 12.30 19.01 -8.21
CA GLU A 98 13.08 18.45 -9.33
C GLU A 98 14.32 17.65 -8.87
N ARG A 99 14.18 16.91 -7.77
CA ARG A 99 15.27 16.08 -7.24
C ARG A 99 15.40 14.81 -8.08
N GLU A 100 16.63 14.41 -8.35
CA GLU A 100 16.92 13.15 -9.05
C GLU A 100 16.56 11.96 -8.16
N THR A 101 15.61 11.15 -8.60
CA THR A 101 15.17 9.93 -7.91
C THR A 101 15.96 8.73 -8.39
N ASN A 102 16.29 7.80 -7.49
CA ASN A 102 17.11 6.63 -7.77
C ASN A 102 16.46 5.29 -7.34
N VAL A 103 15.31 5.37 -6.63
CA VAL A 103 14.52 4.24 -6.15
C VAL A 103 13.02 4.54 -6.29
N SER A 104 12.18 3.51 -6.23
CA SER A 104 10.72 3.68 -6.18
C SER A 104 10.11 2.96 -4.99
N SER A 105 8.92 3.38 -4.58
CA SER A 105 8.08 2.67 -3.63
C SER A 105 6.80 2.18 -4.29
N ALA A 106 6.47 0.90 -4.09
CA ALA A 106 5.14 0.39 -4.37
C ALA A 106 4.14 1.06 -3.42
N LEU A 107 2.98 1.46 -3.93
CA LEU A 107 1.90 2.04 -3.14
C LEU A 107 0.72 1.07 -3.02
N GLU A 108 0.38 0.39 -4.11
CA GLU A 108 -0.70 -0.59 -4.12
C GLU A 108 -0.57 -1.59 -5.29
N ILE A 109 -1.11 -2.79 -5.09
CA ILE A 109 -1.51 -3.70 -6.16
C ILE A 109 -2.92 -4.17 -5.82
N VAL A 110 -3.87 -3.86 -6.70
CA VAL A 110 -5.28 -4.18 -6.51
C VAL A 110 -5.71 -5.15 -7.59
N ILE A 111 -6.38 -6.24 -7.19
CA ILE A 111 -6.85 -7.31 -8.08
C ILE A 111 -8.35 -7.45 -7.93
N LYS A 112 -9.05 -7.58 -9.06
CA LYS A 112 -10.49 -7.81 -9.11
C LYS A 112 -10.82 -9.09 -8.33
N PRO A 113 -11.80 -9.10 -7.42
CA PRO A 113 -12.11 -10.27 -6.59
C PRO A 113 -12.33 -11.57 -7.39
N THR A 114 -12.94 -11.50 -8.57
CA THR A 114 -13.16 -12.64 -9.47
C THR A 114 -11.87 -13.20 -10.11
N HIS A 115 -10.73 -12.52 -9.92
CA HIS A 115 -9.42 -12.86 -10.47
C HIS A 115 -8.40 -13.26 -9.39
N LEU A 116 -8.82 -13.31 -8.12
CA LEU A 116 -7.98 -13.79 -7.02
C LEU A 116 -7.64 -15.28 -7.19
N GLY A 117 -6.52 -15.71 -6.62
CA GLY A 117 -6.06 -17.12 -6.69
C GLY A 117 -5.49 -17.56 -8.03
N ARG A 118 -5.50 -16.71 -9.07
CA ARG A 118 -4.97 -17.01 -10.42
C ARG A 118 -3.48 -16.64 -10.61
N GLY A 119 -2.77 -16.29 -9.53
CA GLY A 119 -1.36 -15.88 -9.58
C GLY A 119 -1.10 -14.47 -10.14
N LEU A 120 -2.16 -13.69 -10.40
CA LEU A 120 -2.06 -12.34 -10.99
C LEU A 120 -1.25 -11.37 -10.12
N SER A 121 -1.25 -11.53 -8.80
CA SER A 121 -0.42 -10.71 -7.92
C SER A 121 1.08 -10.81 -8.18
N TYR A 122 1.59 -12.03 -8.42
CA TYR A 122 3.00 -12.24 -8.75
C TYR A 122 3.34 -11.58 -10.09
N ARG A 123 2.43 -11.67 -11.07
CA ARG A 123 2.61 -11.04 -12.38
C ARG A 123 2.61 -9.51 -12.29
N MET A 124 1.69 -8.94 -11.51
CA MET A 124 1.65 -7.48 -11.28
C MET A 124 2.88 -6.98 -10.54
N LEU A 125 3.33 -7.69 -9.50
CA LEU A 125 4.55 -7.32 -8.78
C LEU A 125 5.80 -7.41 -9.68
N GLN A 126 5.90 -8.45 -10.51
CA GLN A 126 6.98 -8.57 -11.47
C GLN A 126 6.96 -7.42 -12.48
N ALA A 127 5.80 -7.12 -13.08
CA ALA A 127 5.66 -6.02 -14.02
C ALA A 127 6.03 -4.66 -13.39
N MET A 128 5.66 -4.44 -12.12
CA MET A 128 6.05 -3.22 -11.38
C MET A 128 7.56 -3.11 -11.23
N ARG A 129 8.23 -4.19 -10.87
CA ARG A 129 9.69 -4.23 -10.78
C ARG A 129 10.36 -3.96 -12.12
N ASP A 130 9.83 -4.51 -13.20
CA ASP A 130 10.35 -4.31 -14.55
C ASP A 130 10.17 -2.85 -14.98
N ALA A 131 9.02 -2.23 -14.71
CA ALA A 131 8.76 -0.82 -14.99
C ALA A 131 9.70 0.12 -14.20
N VAL A 132 9.90 -0.15 -12.90
CA VAL A 132 10.82 0.61 -12.06
C VAL A 132 12.27 0.45 -12.54
N LYS A 133 12.67 -0.77 -12.92
CA LYS A 133 13.99 -1.04 -13.49
C LYS A 133 14.20 -0.33 -14.83
N ALA A 134 13.18 -0.27 -15.69
CA ALA A 134 13.26 0.43 -16.97
C ALA A 134 13.49 1.94 -16.81
N LYS A 135 13.09 2.52 -15.66
CA LYS A 135 13.40 3.90 -15.26
C LYS A 135 14.86 4.11 -14.82
N GLY A 136 15.64 3.04 -14.68
CA GLY A 136 17.01 3.08 -14.18
C GLY A 136 17.12 3.02 -12.65
N HIS A 137 16.00 2.81 -11.95
CA HIS A 137 16.01 2.66 -10.50
C HIS A 137 16.56 1.29 -10.09
N THR A 138 17.31 1.27 -8.99
CA THR A 138 18.04 0.07 -8.54
C THR A 138 17.27 -0.74 -7.49
N THR A 139 16.24 -0.14 -6.89
CA THR A 139 15.50 -0.74 -5.77
C THR A 139 14.03 -0.34 -5.80
N LEU A 140 13.16 -1.32 -5.56
CA LEU A 140 11.76 -1.11 -5.24
C LEU A 140 11.52 -1.40 -3.75
N TYR A 141 11.16 -0.37 -2.99
CA TYR A 141 10.67 -0.52 -1.63
C TYR A 141 9.15 -0.72 -1.62
N ALA A 142 8.60 -1.33 -0.59
CA ALA A 142 7.16 -1.50 -0.42
C ALA A 142 6.79 -1.44 1.07
N PRO A 143 5.99 -0.48 1.55
CA PRO A 143 5.37 -0.52 2.86
C PRO A 143 4.13 -1.40 2.76
N VAL A 144 4.31 -2.69 2.99
CA VAL A 144 3.28 -3.70 2.74
C VAL A 144 2.29 -3.76 3.90
N ARG A 145 1.01 -3.51 3.60
CA ARG A 145 -0.12 -3.83 4.49
C ARG A 145 -0.40 -5.34 4.44
N PRO A 146 -0.15 -6.12 5.50
CA PRO A 146 -0.42 -7.55 5.49
C PRO A 146 -1.93 -7.82 5.38
N ASN A 147 -2.32 -8.90 4.68
CA ASN A 147 -3.73 -9.19 4.41
C ASN A 147 -4.26 -10.46 5.09
N GLY A 148 -3.40 -11.18 5.82
CA GLY A 148 -3.77 -12.36 6.62
C GLY A 148 -3.90 -12.08 8.12
N LYS A 149 -3.55 -10.87 8.58
CA LYS A 149 -3.57 -10.54 10.01
C LYS A 149 -5.01 -10.34 10.48
N THR A 150 -5.44 -11.14 11.44
CA THR A 150 -6.82 -11.10 11.99
C THR A 150 -6.87 -10.66 13.46
N ASP A 151 -5.86 -11.01 14.26
CA ASP A 151 -5.76 -10.54 15.64
C ASP A 151 -5.17 -9.13 15.67
N ALA A 152 -6.01 -8.11 15.84
CA ALA A 152 -5.57 -6.72 15.95
C ALA A 152 -4.69 -6.46 17.19
N ARG A 153 -4.79 -7.26 18.26
CA ARG A 153 -4.03 -7.04 19.50
C ARG A 153 -2.58 -7.52 19.41
N MET A 154 -2.31 -8.44 18.50
CA MET A 154 -0.95 -8.90 18.23
C MET A 154 -0.09 -7.77 17.64
N PRO A 155 1.04 -7.40 18.26
CA PRO A 155 1.97 -6.43 17.70
C PRO A 155 2.43 -6.82 16.30
N MET A 156 2.52 -5.87 15.37
CA MET A 156 2.98 -6.15 14.01
C MET A 156 4.41 -6.73 13.99
N THR A 157 5.27 -6.31 14.91
CA THR A 157 6.64 -6.84 15.06
C THR A 157 6.66 -8.34 15.36
N GLN A 158 5.70 -8.85 16.12
CA GLN A 158 5.55 -10.30 16.38
C GLN A 158 4.85 -11.01 15.22
N TYR A 159 3.87 -10.35 14.57
CA TYR A 159 3.14 -10.92 13.45
C TYR A 159 4.06 -11.24 12.27
N VAL A 160 5.00 -10.35 11.94
CA VAL A 160 5.92 -10.54 10.80
C VAL A 160 6.94 -11.64 11.01
N GLU A 161 7.19 -12.05 12.26
CA GLU A 161 8.08 -13.16 12.60
C GLU A 161 7.43 -14.53 12.38
N GLN A 162 6.11 -14.59 12.16
CA GLN A 162 5.41 -15.85 11.95
C GLN A 162 5.72 -16.42 10.58
N VAL A 163 6.39 -17.58 10.60
CA VAL A 163 6.75 -18.34 9.41
C VAL A 163 6.10 -19.72 9.42
N ARG A 164 5.88 -20.25 8.22
CA ARG A 164 5.47 -21.62 7.98
C ARG A 164 6.67 -22.58 8.10
N GLU A 165 6.41 -23.88 8.05
CA GLU A 165 7.45 -24.92 8.02
C GLU A 165 8.46 -24.78 6.88
N ASP A 166 8.05 -24.17 5.75
CA ASP A 166 8.92 -23.90 4.60
C ASP A 166 9.78 -22.62 4.76
N GLY A 167 9.72 -21.98 5.93
CA GLY A 167 10.49 -20.77 6.25
C GLY A 167 9.91 -19.47 5.66
N LEU A 168 8.77 -19.53 4.96
CA LEU A 168 8.14 -18.35 4.37
C LEU A 168 7.12 -17.72 5.32
N PRO A 169 6.84 -16.41 5.21
CA PRO A 169 5.83 -15.75 6.02
C PRO A 169 4.47 -16.47 5.99
N THR A 170 3.81 -16.54 7.13
CA THR A 170 2.43 -17.04 7.24
C THR A 170 1.46 -16.13 6.49
N ASP A 171 1.67 -14.81 6.56
CA ASP A 171 0.87 -13.83 5.82
C ASP A 171 0.94 -14.08 4.30
N PRO A 172 -0.20 -14.22 3.60
CA PRO A 172 -0.20 -14.47 2.17
C PRO A 172 0.47 -13.39 1.33
N TRP A 173 0.32 -12.12 1.71
CA TRP A 173 0.84 -11.00 0.95
C TRP A 173 2.33 -10.80 1.17
N LEU A 174 2.80 -10.85 2.42
CA LEU A 174 4.23 -10.84 2.71
C LEU A 174 4.95 -12.02 2.01
N ARG A 175 4.31 -13.18 1.95
CA ARG A 175 4.85 -14.35 1.25
C ARG A 175 4.99 -14.15 -0.26
N VAL A 176 4.10 -13.41 -0.92
CA VAL A 176 4.25 -13.07 -2.35
C VAL A 176 5.53 -12.27 -2.56
N HIS A 177 5.75 -11.24 -1.73
CA HIS A 177 6.94 -10.40 -1.81
C HIS A 177 8.22 -11.19 -1.52
N VAL A 178 8.27 -11.99 -0.44
CA VAL A 178 9.44 -12.80 -0.10
C VAL A 178 9.75 -13.85 -1.17
N LYS A 179 8.74 -14.51 -1.74
CA LYS A 179 8.94 -15.44 -2.86
C LYS A 179 9.47 -14.77 -4.12
N ALA A 180 9.16 -13.49 -4.33
CA ALA A 180 9.76 -12.71 -5.39
C ALA A 180 11.21 -12.26 -5.05
N GLY A 181 11.79 -12.67 -3.93
CA GLY A 181 13.12 -12.25 -3.49
C GLY A 181 13.15 -10.96 -2.69
N GLY A 182 11.98 -10.47 -2.25
CA GLY A 182 11.88 -9.33 -1.36
C GLY A 182 12.41 -9.63 0.04
N LYS A 183 13.12 -8.68 0.64
CA LYS A 183 13.67 -8.76 2.00
C LYS A 183 12.84 -7.89 2.94
N ILE A 184 12.28 -8.48 4.00
CA ILE A 184 11.61 -7.72 5.06
C ILE A 184 12.68 -6.92 5.83
N LEU A 185 12.49 -5.61 5.95
CA LEU A 185 13.45 -4.71 6.59
C LEU A 185 13.03 -4.35 8.02
N LYS A 186 11.86 -3.71 8.17
CA LYS A 186 11.32 -3.27 9.48
C LYS A 186 9.83 -2.98 9.39
N VAL A 187 9.19 -2.84 10.54
CA VAL A 187 7.81 -2.35 10.63
C VAL A 187 7.82 -0.82 10.54
N ALA A 188 7.01 -0.27 9.63
CA ALA A 188 6.62 1.13 9.63
C ALA A 188 5.44 1.28 10.59
N THR A 189 5.71 1.72 11.83
CA THR A 189 4.74 1.64 12.94
C THR A 189 3.52 2.54 12.78
N THR A 190 3.60 3.58 11.96
CA THR A 190 2.54 4.59 11.75
C THR A 190 2.41 4.90 10.25
N SER A 191 2.39 3.84 9.44
CA SER A 191 2.50 3.89 7.98
C SER A 191 1.37 4.66 7.30
N MET A 192 0.15 4.50 7.83
CA MET A 192 -1.03 5.27 7.43
C MET A 192 -1.72 5.79 8.69
N LEU A 193 -2.22 7.02 8.66
CA LEU A 193 -2.87 7.65 9.81
C LEU A 193 -4.26 8.15 9.45
N ILE A 194 -5.26 7.51 10.05
CA ILE A 194 -6.66 7.90 9.89
C ILE A 194 -7.15 8.48 11.22
N ALA A 195 -7.63 9.71 11.17
CA ALA A 195 -8.18 10.43 12.31
C ALA A 195 -9.54 11.03 11.93
N GLY A 196 -10.44 11.09 12.89
CA GLY A 196 -11.78 11.65 12.69
C GLY A 196 -12.53 11.76 14.01
N SER A 197 -13.66 12.46 13.97
CA SER A 197 -14.63 12.52 15.06
C SER A 197 -15.25 11.14 15.34
N LEU A 198 -15.84 10.95 16.52
CA LEU A 198 -16.51 9.68 16.82
C LEU A 198 -17.73 9.45 15.91
N ALA A 199 -18.39 10.53 15.46
CA ALA A 199 -19.50 10.46 14.51
C ALA A 199 -19.06 9.92 13.13
N GLU A 200 -17.91 10.39 12.64
CA GLU A 200 -17.29 9.88 11.42
C GLU A 200 -16.91 8.41 11.56
N TRP A 201 -16.22 8.04 12.65
CA TRP A 201 -15.85 6.65 12.91
C TRP A 201 -17.05 5.71 12.99
N ARG A 202 -18.16 6.13 13.62
CA ARG A 202 -19.44 5.40 13.62
C ARG A 202 -19.96 5.20 12.19
N THR A 203 -19.86 6.21 11.35
CA THR A 203 -20.29 6.16 9.95
C THR A 203 -19.42 5.19 9.14
N TRP A 204 -18.10 5.22 9.32
CA TRP A 204 -17.16 4.41 8.54
C TRP A 204 -17.14 2.94 8.93
N THR A 205 -17.52 2.61 10.17
CA THR A 205 -17.34 1.26 10.72
C THR A 205 -18.63 0.59 11.19
N GLY A 206 -19.68 1.37 11.44
CA GLY A 206 -20.90 0.91 12.11
C GLY A 206 -20.74 0.55 13.59
N LEU A 207 -19.57 0.83 14.19
CA LEU A 207 -19.28 0.54 15.60
C LEU A 207 -19.63 1.73 16.51
N PRO A 208 -19.89 1.50 17.81
CA PRO A 208 -20.47 2.54 18.68
C PRO A 208 -19.50 3.65 19.09
N PHE A 209 -18.20 3.36 19.25
CA PHE A 209 -17.21 4.36 19.70
C PHE A 209 -17.69 5.17 20.94
N ASP A 210 -18.27 4.49 21.93
CA ASP A 210 -18.96 5.08 23.09
C ASP A 210 -18.10 5.10 24.37
N ARG A 211 -16.88 4.53 24.31
CA ARG A 211 -15.95 4.45 25.44
C ARG A 211 -14.54 4.82 25.00
N THR A 212 -13.85 5.55 25.85
CA THR A 212 -12.42 5.84 25.69
C THR A 212 -11.62 4.54 25.78
N GLY A 213 -10.64 4.37 24.89
CA GLY A 213 -9.76 3.21 24.82
C GLY A 213 -9.76 2.54 23.45
N GLU A 214 -9.36 1.28 23.43
CA GLU A 214 -9.20 0.51 22.21
C GLU A 214 -10.53 -0.03 21.67
N VAL A 215 -10.79 0.22 20.38
CA VAL A 215 -11.91 -0.33 19.62
C VAL A 215 -11.35 -1.26 18.55
N ILE A 216 -11.80 -2.52 18.55
CA ILE A 216 -11.42 -3.51 17.54
C ILE A 216 -12.32 -3.34 16.31
N VAL A 217 -11.76 -2.75 15.25
CA VAL A 217 -12.46 -2.55 13.98
C VAL A 217 -12.15 -3.73 13.04
N PRO A 218 -13.17 -4.36 12.41
CA PRO A 218 -12.93 -5.40 11.42
C PRO A 218 -12.00 -4.94 10.31
N LYS A 219 -11.03 -5.79 9.94
CA LYS A 219 -9.98 -5.53 8.94
C LYS A 219 -8.94 -4.45 9.31
N ALA A 220 -9.00 -3.86 10.51
CA ALA A 220 -7.90 -3.06 11.03
C ALA A 220 -6.77 -3.97 11.54
N LEU A 221 -5.53 -3.53 11.37
CA LEU A 221 -4.33 -4.31 11.74
C LEU A 221 -3.93 -4.13 13.21
N VAL A 222 -4.42 -3.07 13.84
CA VAL A 222 -4.26 -2.72 15.26
C VAL A 222 -5.55 -2.09 15.78
N PRO A 223 -5.76 -1.96 17.10
CA PRO A 223 -6.94 -1.29 17.63
C PRO A 223 -6.98 0.20 17.23
N VAL A 224 -8.18 0.73 17.06
CA VAL A 224 -8.42 2.18 16.95
C VAL A 224 -8.52 2.76 18.35
N LEU A 225 -7.84 3.88 18.61
CA LEU A 225 -7.88 4.55 19.90
C LEU A 225 -8.99 5.60 19.90
N ALA A 226 -10.04 5.36 20.66
CA ALA A 226 -11.14 6.30 20.88
C ALA A 226 -10.90 7.15 22.14
N ASP A 227 -11.24 8.43 22.04
CA ASP A 227 -11.14 9.44 23.10
C ASP A 227 -12.48 10.18 23.15
N VAL A 228 -13.35 9.75 24.07
CA VAL A 228 -14.73 10.26 24.18
C VAL A 228 -14.75 11.70 24.67
N ASP A 229 -13.87 12.04 25.60
CA ASP A 229 -13.80 13.37 26.20
C ASP A 229 -13.42 14.45 25.16
N HIS A 230 -12.64 14.08 24.15
CA HIS A 230 -12.20 14.98 23.07
C HIS A 230 -12.90 14.72 21.72
N ASP A 231 -13.95 13.91 21.68
CA ASP A 231 -14.72 13.54 20.48
C ASP A 231 -13.86 13.15 19.26
N ARG A 232 -12.91 12.22 19.46
CA ARG A 232 -12.05 11.76 18.36
C ARG A 232 -11.67 10.29 18.47
N ALA A 233 -11.34 9.69 17.33
CA ALA A 233 -10.62 8.43 17.29
C ALA A 233 -9.47 8.48 16.27
N ILE A 234 -8.41 7.73 16.57
CA ILE A 234 -7.18 7.68 15.77
C ILE A 234 -6.81 6.23 15.51
N TYR A 235 -6.54 5.92 14.25
CA TYR A 235 -5.99 4.65 13.79
C TYR A 235 -4.65 4.90 13.13
N ALA A 236 -3.59 4.36 13.73
CA ALA A 236 -2.23 4.39 13.17
C ALA A 236 -1.90 2.99 12.65
N GLU A 237 -2.03 2.78 11.34
CA GLU A 237 -1.81 1.48 10.73
C GLU A 237 -0.31 1.16 10.61
N PRO A 238 0.16 -0.01 11.10
CA PRO A 238 1.49 -0.47 10.79
C PRO A 238 1.54 -1.18 9.43
N ASN A 239 2.57 -0.89 8.64
CA ASN A 239 2.93 -1.68 7.46
C ASN A 239 4.34 -2.25 7.61
N VAL A 240 4.76 -3.08 6.66
CA VAL A 240 6.02 -3.81 6.70
C VAL A 240 6.88 -3.37 5.51
N TRP A 241 7.99 -2.69 5.78
CA TRP A 241 8.92 -2.33 4.72
C TRP A 241 9.57 -3.58 4.15
N ILE A 242 9.45 -3.75 2.84
CA ILE A 242 10.12 -4.78 2.05
C ILE A 242 10.98 -4.12 0.99
N GLN A 243 12.19 -4.62 0.79
CA GLN A 243 13.11 -4.21 -0.26
C GLN A 243 13.20 -5.28 -1.36
N HIS A 244 13.08 -4.85 -2.61
CA HIS A 244 13.39 -5.65 -3.80
C HIS A 244 14.58 -5.03 -4.53
N ASP A 245 15.67 -5.79 -4.63
CA ASP A 245 16.77 -5.47 -5.53
C ASP A 245 16.35 -5.76 -6.99
N LEU A 246 16.68 -4.88 -7.93
CA LEU A 246 16.18 -4.91 -9.32
C LEU A 246 17.22 -5.31 -10.38
#